data_AF-A0A1F5G9V4-F1
#
_entry.id   AF-A0A1F5G9V4-F1
#
_cell.length_a   1.000
_cell.length_b   1.000
_cell.length_c   1.000
_cell.angle_alpha   90.00
_cell.angle_beta   90.00
_cell.angle_gamma   90.00
#
_symmetry.space_group_name_H-M   'P 1'
#
loop_
_entity.id
_entity.type
_entity.pdbx_description
1 polymer ?
#
loop_
_entity_poly.entity_id
_entity_poly.type
_entity_poly.pdbx_seq_one_letter_code
_entity_poly.pdbx_strand_id
1 'polypeptide(L)'
;MPDSDLIRFLIDRVGVPIIGTSANIHGQKPVSSFADLDPKIIKLADLAISGECQKGVESTVVDATCTPPKVLRQGAVKLMSLNPVIPAKAGI
;
A
#
# COMPACT_ATOMS: atom_id res chain seq x y z
N MET A 1 5.29 1.85 -6.15
CA MET A 1 4.79 3.23 -5.94
C MET A 1 3.28 3.17 -5.69
N PRO A 2 2.71 3.93 -4.74
CA PRO A 2 1.26 3.99 -4.53
C PRO A 2 0.54 4.56 -5.75
N ASP A 3 -0.70 4.11 -5.96
CA ASP A 3 -1.57 4.57 -7.05
C ASP A 3 -2.46 5.73 -6.63
N SER A 4 -1.84 6.84 -6.24
CA SER A 4 -2.52 8.05 -5.76
C SER A 4 -1.64 9.27 -6.00
N ASP A 5 -2.12 10.23 -6.78
CA ASP A 5 -1.36 11.43 -7.12
C ASP A 5 -1.00 12.27 -5.90
N LEU A 6 -1.92 12.39 -4.94
CA LEU A 6 -1.68 13.06 -3.67
C LEU A 6 -0.53 12.41 -2.90
N ILE A 7 -0.54 11.09 -2.76
CA ILE A 7 0.49 10.39 -2.00
C ILE A 7 1.84 10.43 -2.71
N ARG A 8 1.86 10.32 -4.05
CA ARG A 8 3.09 10.48 -4.84
C ARG A 8 3.67 11.88 -4.68
N PHE A 9 2.82 12.91 -4.77
CA PHE A 9 3.22 14.30 -4.54
C PHE A 9 3.83 14.49 -3.13
N LEU A 10 3.23 13.90 -2.09
CA LEU A 10 3.77 13.96 -0.73
C LEU A 10 5.14 13.28 -0.61
N ILE A 11 5.30 12.09 -1.19
CA ILE A 11 6.60 11.38 -1.20
C ILE A 11 7.67 12.24 -1.88
N ASP A 12 7.36 12.81 -3.04
CA ASP A 12 8.28 13.67 -3.79
C ASP A 12 8.65 14.94 -3.01
N ARG A 13 7.68 15.55 -2.31
CA ARG A 13 7.89 16.76 -1.51
C ARG A 13 8.69 16.51 -0.24
N VAL A 14 8.49 15.37 0.40
CA VAL A 14 9.24 14.97 1.60
C VAL A 14 10.68 14.59 1.24
N GLY A 15 10.92 14.10 0.01
CA GLY A 15 12.27 13.84 -0.51
C GLY A 15 12.96 12.62 0.08
N VAL A 16 12.26 11.82 0.88
CA VAL A 16 12.73 10.54 1.44
C VAL A 16 11.63 9.48 1.38
N PRO A 17 11.97 8.17 1.40
CA PRO A 17 10.97 7.11 1.43
C PRO A 17 10.05 7.21 2.66
N ILE A 18 8.75 6.97 2.44
CA ILE A 18 7.73 6.93 3.50
C ILE A 18 7.29 5.48 3.72
N ILE A 19 7.44 5.00 4.95
CA ILE A 19 6.90 3.71 5.40
C ILE A 19 5.53 3.93 6.06
N GLY A 20 4.57 3.04 5.77
CA GLY A 20 3.25 3.12 6.37
C GLY A 20 2.53 1.78 6.37
N THR A 21 1.72 1.55 7.39
CA THR A 21 0.74 0.45 7.47
C THR A 21 -0.66 0.99 7.16
N SER A 22 -1.68 0.14 7.23
CA SER A 22 -3.05 0.63 7.27
C SER A 22 -3.29 1.51 8.50
N ALA A 23 -4.09 2.56 8.32
CA ALA A 23 -4.41 3.54 9.36
C ALA A 23 -5.54 3.00 10.26
N ASN A 24 -5.22 2.04 11.11
CA ASN A 24 -6.16 1.44 12.06
C ASN A 24 -5.45 1.10 13.38
N ILE A 25 -6.24 0.98 14.46
CA ILE A 25 -5.74 0.43 15.72
C ILE A 25 -5.41 -1.04 15.48
N HIS A 26 -4.31 -1.51 16.05
CA HIS A 26 -3.88 -2.91 15.91
C HIS A 26 -5.01 -3.89 16.26
N GLY A 27 -5.22 -4.89 15.41
CA GLY A 27 -6.30 -5.87 15.54
C GLY A 27 -7.67 -5.42 14.99
N GLN A 28 -7.85 -4.14 14.69
CA GLN A 28 -9.06 -3.66 14.02
C GLN A 28 -8.96 -3.79 12.49
N LYS A 29 -10.12 -3.71 11.82
CA LYS A 29 -10.17 -3.72 10.37
C LYS A 29 -9.60 -2.39 9.81
N PRO A 30 -8.89 -2.43 8.67
CA PRO A 30 -8.50 -1.23 7.96
C PRO A 30 -9.75 -0.51 7.43
N VAL A 31 -9.64 0.81 7.28
CA VAL A 31 -10.68 1.65 6.68
C VAL A 31 -10.18 2.28 5.38
N SER A 32 -11.12 2.59 4.48
CA SER A 32 -10.83 3.16 3.16
C SER A 32 -11.27 4.62 3.02
N SER A 33 -12.07 5.14 3.97
CA SER A 33 -12.52 6.53 4.01
C SER A 33 -11.90 7.25 5.19
N PHE A 34 -11.75 8.58 5.09
CA PHE A 34 -11.37 9.39 6.24
C PHE A 34 -12.47 9.45 7.29
N ALA A 35 -13.74 9.39 6.87
CA ALA A 35 -14.89 9.47 7.77
C ALA A 35 -14.98 8.28 8.73
N ASP A 36 -14.48 7.12 8.30
CA ASP A 36 -14.48 5.89 9.11
C ASP A 36 -13.23 5.76 10.00
N LEU A 37 -12.28 6.69 9.91
CA LEU A 37 -11.04 6.62 10.68
C LEU A 37 -11.30 6.82 12.17
N ASP A 38 -10.74 5.94 13.01
CA ASP A 38 -10.91 6.04 14.46
C ASP A 38 -10.37 7.41 14.96
N PRO A 39 -11.21 8.23 15.64
CA PRO A 39 -10.79 9.54 16.14
C PRO A 39 -9.56 9.50 17.06
N LYS A 40 -9.27 8.35 17.70
CA LYS A 40 -8.06 8.16 18.50
C LYS A 40 -6.81 8.21 17.63
N ILE A 41 -6.84 7.67 16.41
CA ILE A 41 -5.70 7.74 15.48
C ILE A 41 -5.49 9.19 15.06
N ILE A 42 -6.55 9.90 14.71
CA ILE A 42 -6.49 11.31 14.33
C ILE A 42 -5.88 12.15 15.46
N LYS A 43 -6.28 11.89 16.71
CA LYS A 43 -5.77 12.60 17.89
C LYS A 43 -4.29 12.32 18.18
N LEU A 44 -3.78 11.15 17.79
CA LEU A 44 -2.39 10.74 18.03
C LEU A 44 -1.43 11.11 16.89
N ALA A 45 -1.95 11.49 15.72
CA ALA A 45 -1.15 11.87 14.57
C ALA A 45 -0.85 13.37 14.57
N ASP A 46 0.37 13.75 14.18
CA ASP A 46 0.74 15.16 13.97
C ASP A 46 -0.04 15.79 12.80
N LEU A 47 -0.43 14.96 11.82
CA LEU A 47 -1.18 15.36 10.63
C LEU A 47 -2.11 14.23 10.19
N ALA A 48 -3.36 14.58 9.88
CA ALA A 48 -4.33 13.70 9.25
C ALA A 48 -4.83 14.35 7.95
N ILE A 49 -4.80 13.60 6.84
CA ILE A 49 -5.17 14.09 5.51
C ILE A 49 -6.45 13.39 5.08
N SER A 50 -7.50 14.17 4.78
CA SER A 50 -8.79 13.64 4.34
C SER A 50 -8.77 13.16 2.89
N GLY A 51 -9.45 12.04 2.62
CA GLY A 51 -9.57 11.46 1.29
C GLY A 51 -10.22 10.08 1.29
N GLU A 52 -10.39 9.53 0.09
CA GLU A 52 -10.97 8.20 -0.16
C GLU A 52 -9.96 7.29 -0.88
N CYS A 53 -9.87 6.04 -0.45
CA CYS A 53 -9.05 5.03 -1.09
C CYS A 53 -9.80 4.39 -2.26
N GLN A 54 -9.45 4.76 -3.50
CA GLN A 54 -10.15 4.34 -4.73
C GLN A 54 -10.39 2.83 -4.86
N LYS A 55 -9.42 1.99 -4.44
CA LYS A 55 -9.52 0.53 -4.61
C LYS A 55 -10.11 -0.17 -3.39
N GLY A 56 -10.15 0.47 -2.21
CA GLY A 56 -10.67 -0.09 -0.96
C GLY A 56 -10.02 -1.40 -0.46
N VAL A 57 -9.01 -1.91 -1.17
CA VAL A 57 -8.35 -3.20 -0.91
C VAL A 57 -6.85 -2.96 -0.85
N GLU A 58 -6.20 -3.66 0.06
CA GLU A 58 -4.75 -3.61 0.25
C GLU A 58 -3.93 -4.05 -0.97
N SER A 59 -2.64 -3.74 -0.96
CA SER A 59 -1.72 -4.12 -2.02
C SER A 59 -1.48 -5.63 -2.08
N THR A 60 -1.36 -6.13 -3.31
CA THR A 60 -0.80 -7.46 -3.58
C THR A 60 0.69 -7.45 -3.26
N VAL A 61 1.16 -8.47 -2.54
CA VAL A 61 2.57 -8.64 -2.18
C VAL A 61 3.11 -9.88 -2.88
N VAL A 62 4.22 -9.74 -3.59
CA VAL A 62 4.88 -10.80 -4.35
C VAL A 62 6.32 -10.94 -3.85
N ASP A 63 6.72 -12.17 -3.55
CA ASP A 63 8.11 -12.55 -3.36
C ASP A 63 8.78 -12.68 -4.73
N ALA A 64 9.59 -11.67 -5.07
CA ALA A 64 10.40 -11.63 -6.28
C ALA A 64 11.83 -12.19 -6.06
N THR A 65 12.11 -12.81 -4.90
CA THR A 65 13.42 -13.42 -4.63
C THR A 65 13.56 -14.82 -5.21
N CYS A 66 12.45 -15.50 -5.50
CA CYS A 66 12.39 -16.82 -6.12
C CYS A 66 11.91 -16.78 -7.58
N THR A 67 12.17 -17.86 -8.33
CA THR A 67 11.67 -18.05 -9.70
C THR A 67 10.92 -19.39 -9.78
N PRO A 68 9.62 -19.40 -10.17
CA PRO A 68 8.79 -18.22 -10.45
C PRO A 68 8.50 -17.40 -9.17
N PRO A 69 8.23 -16.09 -9.30
CA PRO A 69 7.79 -15.26 -8.17
C PRO A 69 6.56 -15.85 -7.49
N LYS A 70 6.39 -15.61 -6.18
CA LYS A 70 5.28 -16.17 -5.40
C LYS A 70 4.39 -15.07 -4.84
N VAL A 71 3.07 -15.21 -4.93
CA VAL A 71 2.14 -14.30 -4.25
C VAL A 71 2.14 -14.61 -2.75
N LEU A 72 2.61 -13.66 -1.93
CA LEU A 72 2.55 -13.75 -0.46
C LEU A 72 1.22 -13.26 0.08
N ARG A 73 0.64 -12.24 -0.56
CA ARG A 73 -0.69 -11.71 -0.22
C ARG A 73 -1.40 -11.29 -1.49
N GLN A 74 -2.63 -11.78 -1.68
CA GLN A 74 -3.48 -11.38 -2.79
C GLN A 74 -4.29 -10.14 -2.42
N GLY A 75 -3.97 -9.00 -3.05
CA GLY A 75 -4.67 -7.72 -2.85
C GLY A 75 -5.36 -7.22 -4.12
N ALA A 76 -5.36 -5.90 -4.31
CA ALA A 76 -6.04 -5.19 -5.39
C ALA A 76 -5.60 -5.58 -6.81
N VAL A 77 -4.38 -6.08 -6.98
CA VAL A 77 -3.89 -6.58 -8.28
C VAL A 77 -4.04 -8.09 -8.31
N LYS A 78 -5.03 -8.60 -9.05
CA LYS A 78 -5.25 -10.04 -9.25
C LYS A 78 -4.22 -10.59 -10.24
N LEU A 79 -3.42 -11.56 -9.79
CA LEU A 79 -2.44 -12.23 -10.63
C LEU A 79 -2.97 -13.64 -10.93
N MET A 80 -3.72 -13.78 -12.04
CA MET A 80 -4.33 -15.06 -12.44
C MET A 80 -3.31 -16.05 -13.03
N SER A 81 -2.13 -15.56 -13.41
CA SER A 81 -1.00 -16.32 -13.94
C SER A 81 0.24 -15.46 -13.76
N LEU A 82 1.25 -15.93 -13.02
CA LEU A 82 2.52 -15.24 -12.83
C LEU A 82 3.49 -15.42 -14.03
N ASN A 83 3.00 -15.86 -15.19
CA ASN A 83 3.83 -15.91 -16.41
C ASN A 83 4.37 -14.51 -16.74
N PRO A 84 5.61 -14.42 -17.27
CA PRO A 84 6.59 -13.45 -16.79
C PRO A 84 6.34 -12.05 -17.38
N VAL A 85 5.53 -11.25 -16.70
CA VAL A 85 5.63 -9.78 -16.76
C VAL A 85 6.59 -9.27 -15.68
N ILE A 86 7.08 -10.16 -14.81
CA ILE A 86 8.17 -9.87 -13.88
C ILE A 86 9.47 -10.18 -14.64
N PRO A 87 10.24 -9.18 -15.09
CA PRO A 87 11.51 -9.44 -15.74
C PRO A 87 12.38 -10.25 -14.76
N ALA A 88 12.98 -11.32 -15.27
CA ALA A 88 14.00 -12.07 -14.55
C ALA A 88 15.03 -11.06 -14.01
N LYS A 89 15.43 -11.19 -12.74
CA LYS A 89 16.43 -10.31 -12.13
C LYS A 89 17.63 -10.18 -13.07
N ALA A 90 17.91 -8.95 -13.52
CA ALA A 90 19.22 -8.64 -14.07
C ALA A 90 20.21 -8.86 -12.93
N GLY A 91 21.17 -9.76 -13.16
CA GLY A 91 22.23 -10.07 -12.19
C GLY A 91 22.95 -8.78 -11.79
N ILE A 92 23.19 -8.64 -10.48
CA ILE A 92 24.18 -7.73 -9.94
C ILE A 92 25.50 -8.50 -9.86
#